data_AF-A0A7G1I765-F1
#
_entry.id   AF-A0A7G1I765-F1
#
_cell.length_a   1.000
_cell.length_b   1.000
_cell.length_c   1.000
_cell.angle_alpha   90.00
_cell.angle_beta   90.00
_cell.angle_gamma   90.00
#
_symmetry.space_group_name_H-M   'P 1'
#
loop_
_entity.id
_entity.type
_entity.pdbx_description
1 polymer ?
#
loop_
_entity_poly.entity_id
_entity_poly.type
_entity_poly.pdbx_seq_one_letter_code
_entity_poly.pdbx_strand_id
1 'polypeptide(L)'
;MLDLAATGARLAKEYGSSQGPPASLLDQEVIQVSSGDVVVGLPMRCVFALTAMGFLPQPAEAIDSDEIIRVRVLPTWLRLDARFGSVYRRRGHPALVLR
;
A
#
# COMPACT_ATOMS: atom_id res chain seq x y z
N MET A 1 0.76 9.43 -5.06
CA MET A 1 0.12 8.31 -4.33
C MET A 1 -1.39 8.55 -4.13
N LEU A 2 -1.83 9.76 -3.78
CA LEU A 2 -3.25 10.07 -3.60
C LEU A 2 -4.09 9.87 -4.87
N ASP A 3 -3.60 10.26 -6.05
CA ASP A 3 -4.32 10.02 -7.32
C ASP A 3 -4.49 8.54 -7.64
N LEU A 4 -3.48 7.73 -7.30
CA LEU A 4 -3.53 6.28 -7.43
C LEU A 4 -4.57 5.68 -6.48
N ALA A 5 -4.63 6.18 -5.24
CA ALA A 5 -5.68 5.81 -4.29
C ALA A 5 -7.08 6.20 -4.81
N ALA A 6 -7.25 7.40 -5.35
CA ALA A 6 -8.52 7.84 -5.92
C ALA A 6 -8.94 7.01 -7.14
N THR A 7 -8.00 6.73 -8.05
CA THR A 7 -8.23 5.89 -9.23
C THR A 7 -8.59 4.46 -8.83
N GLY A 8 -7.85 3.88 -7.89
CA GLY A 8 -8.15 2.55 -7.35
C GLY A 8 -9.49 2.52 -6.64
N ALA A 9 -9.86 3.56 -5.89
CA ALA A 9 -11.14 3.61 -5.19
C ALA A 9 -12.32 3.65 -6.18
N ARG A 10 -12.15 4.35 -7.30
CA ARG A 10 -13.11 4.31 -8.40
C ARG A 10 -13.25 2.91 -9.01
N LEU A 11 -12.13 2.24 -9.32
CA LEU A 11 -12.14 0.86 -9.81
C LEU A 11 -12.76 -0.12 -8.80
N ALA A 12 -12.45 0.05 -7.52
CA ALA A 12 -13.00 -0.75 -6.43
C ALA A 12 -14.53 -0.58 -6.33
N LYS A 13 -15.07 0.60 -6.64
CA LYS A 13 -16.51 0.86 -6.68
C LYS A 13 -17.17 0.27 -7.93
N GLU A 14 -16.50 0.33 -9.07
CA GLU A 14 -16.99 -0.19 -10.35
C GLU A 14 -17.04 -1.72 -10.38
N TYR A 15 -16.00 -2.38 -9.86
CA TYR A 15 -15.83 -3.84 -9.89
C TYR A 15 -16.01 -4.50 -8.52
N GLY A 16 -16.45 -3.73 -7.51
CA GLY A 16 -16.67 -4.21 -6.16
C GLY A 16 -17.95 -5.04 -6.02
N SER A 17 -17.99 -5.86 -4.96
CA SER A 17 -19.18 -6.60 -4.55
C SER A 17 -19.61 -6.19 -3.14
N SER A 18 -20.66 -6.81 -2.60
CA SER A 18 -21.06 -6.63 -1.20
C SER A 18 -19.97 -7.04 -0.20
N GLN A 19 -18.97 -7.82 -0.63
CA GLN A 19 -17.81 -8.23 0.15
C GLN A 19 -16.62 -7.26 0.03
N GLY A 20 -16.78 -6.16 -0.71
CA GLY A 20 -15.75 -5.16 -0.93
C GLY A 20 -15.04 -5.30 -2.28
N PRO A 21 -13.88 -4.62 -2.44
CA PRO A 21 -13.11 -4.62 -3.68
C PRO A 21 -12.61 -6.03 -4.05
N PRO A 22 -12.44 -6.33 -5.35
CA PRO A 22 -11.93 -7.62 -5.77
C PRO A 22 -10.49 -7.84 -5.26
N ALA A 23 -10.19 -9.05 -4.80
CA ALA A 23 -8.87 -9.39 -4.27
C ALA A 23 -7.75 -9.16 -5.30
N SER A 24 -8.03 -9.39 -6.58
CA SER A 24 -7.09 -9.10 -7.68
C SER A 24 -6.67 -7.63 -7.71
N LEU A 25 -7.60 -6.69 -7.53
CA LEU A 25 -7.26 -5.27 -7.43
C LEU A 25 -6.42 -5.00 -6.18
N LEU A 26 -6.80 -5.57 -5.04
CA LEU A 26 -6.09 -5.36 -3.77
C LEU A 26 -4.66 -5.90 -3.78
N ASP A 27 -4.42 -7.03 -4.45
CA ASP A 27 -3.12 -7.69 -4.56
C ASP A 27 -2.29 -7.25 -5.77
N GLN A 28 -2.86 -6.44 -6.66
CA GLN A 28 -2.15 -5.87 -7.78
C GLN A 28 -1.00 -4.98 -7.28
N GLU A 29 0.23 -5.28 -7.70
CA GLU A 29 1.40 -4.44 -7.48
C GLU A 29 1.31 -3.20 -8.38
N VAL A 30 1.12 -2.03 -7.77
CA VAL A 30 0.81 -0.77 -8.48
C VAL A 30 1.96 0.24 -8.42
N ILE A 31 2.89 0.04 -7.50
CA ILE A 31 4.13 0.82 -7.39
C ILE A 31 5.28 -0.16 -7.26
N GLN A 32 6.34 0.03 -8.02
CA GLN A 32 7.60 -0.70 -7.85
C GLN A 32 8.63 0.23 -7.22
N VAL A 33 9.34 -0.26 -6.21
CA VAL A 33 10.46 0.44 -5.59
C VAL A 33 11.70 -0.46 -5.57
N SER A 34 12.87 0.16 -5.70
CA SER A 34 14.13 -0.58 -5.80
C SER A 34 15.27 0.12 -5.05
N SER A 35 16.21 -0.67 -4.53
CA SER A 35 17.46 -0.21 -3.93
C SER A 35 18.51 -1.31 -4.03
N GLY A 36 19.64 -1.03 -4.70
CA GLY A 36 20.62 -2.06 -5.05
C GLY A 36 19.96 -3.20 -5.83
N ASP A 37 20.20 -4.45 -5.40
CA ASP A 37 19.62 -5.65 -6.01
C ASP A 37 18.20 -5.98 -5.51
N VAL A 38 17.62 -5.14 -4.64
CA VAL A 38 16.29 -5.37 -4.09
C VAL A 38 15.25 -4.61 -4.90
N VAL A 39 14.26 -5.34 -5.43
CA VAL A 39 13.06 -4.79 -6.05
C VAL A 39 11.82 -5.34 -5.33
N VAL A 40 10.87 -4.47 -4.99
CA VAL A 40 9.61 -4.90 -4.35
C VAL A 40 8.43 -4.11 -4.90
N GLY A 41 7.34 -4.83 -5.19
CA GLY A 41 6.06 -4.23 -5.51
C GLY A 41 5.27 -3.86 -4.25
N LEU A 42 4.65 -2.69 -4.28
CA LEU A 42 3.69 -2.24 -3.29
C LEU A 42 2.29 -2.55 -3.84
N PRO A 43 1.54 -3.46 -3.21
CA PRO A 43 0.20 -3.79 -3.68
C PRO A 43 -0.80 -2.68 -3.37
N MET A 44 -1.87 -2.61 -4.14
CA MET A 44 -2.91 -1.56 -4.02
C MET A 44 -3.49 -1.50 -2.60
N ARG A 45 -3.59 -2.64 -1.90
CA ARG A 45 -4.00 -2.68 -0.48
C ARG A 45 -3.16 -1.79 0.43
N CYS A 46 -1.86 -1.67 0.18
CA CYS A 46 -0.98 -0.81 0.97
C CYS A 46 -1.25 0.68 0.67
N VAL A 47 -1.51 1.01 -0.59
CA VAL A 47 -1.87 2.37 -1.02
C VAL A 47 -3.19 2.80 -0.38
N PHE A 48 -4.22 1.94 -0.45
CA PHE A 48 -5.49 2.20 0.23
C PHE A 48 -5.33 2.36 1.74
N ALA A 49 -4.56 1.48 2.40
CA ALA A 49 -4.34 1.58 3.83
C ALA A 49 -3.67 2.91 4.21
N LEU A 50 -2.63 3.34 3.50
CA LEU A 50 -1.96 4.61 3.78
C LEU A 50 -2.90 5.81 3.65
N THR A 51 -3.71 5.87 2.59
CA THR A 51 -4.63 6.98 2.35
C THR A 51 -5.83 6.95 3.28
N ALA A 52 -6.51 5.81 3.41
CA ALA A 52 -7.74 5.68 4.19
C ALA A 52 -7.51 5.85 5.70
N MET A 53 -6.32 5.48 6.20
CA MET A 53 -5.95 5.69 7.60
C MET A 53 -5.43 7.10 7.88
N GLY A 54 -5.36 7.98 6.87
CA GLY A 54 -4.88 9.35 7.04
C GLY A 54 -3.37 9.44 7.33
N PHE A 55 -2.58 8.44 6.92
CA PHE A 55 -1.14 8.43 7.18
C PHE A 55 -0.34 9.37 6.27
N LEU A 56 -0.96 9.83 5.18
CA LEU A 56 -0.43 10.82 4.26
C LEU A 56 -1.04 12.20 4.56
N PRO A 57 -0.29 13.29 4.38
CA PRO A 57 -0.85 14.65 4.43
C PRO A 57 -2.05 14.80 3.51
N GLN A 58 -3.08 15.49 4.01
CA GLN A 58 -4.27 15.86 3.26
C GLN A 58 -4.62 17.33 3.54
N PRO A 59 -5.10 18.08 2.53
CA PRO A 59 -5.37 17.65 1.15
C PRO A 59 -4.07 17.48 0.32
N ALA A 60 -4.17 17.06 -0.95
CA ALA A 60 -3.00 16.70 -1.75
C ALA A 60 -1.99 17.86 -1.92
N GLU A 61 -2.48 19.10 -1.88
CA GLU A 61 -1.70 20.33 -1.95
C GLU A 61 -0.85 20.56 -0.69
N ALA A 62 -1.14 19.88 0.42
CA ALA A 62 -0.36 19.92 1.65
C ALA A 62 0.82 18.93 1.65
N ILE A 63 1.01 18.15 0.59
CA ILE A 63 2.17 17.26 0.42
C ILE A 63 3.37 18.09 -0.04
N ASP A 64 4.34 18.26 0.85
CA ASP A 64 5.63 18.87 0.54
C ASP A 64 6.40 18.03 -0.51
N SER A 65 7.22 18.67 -1.33
CA SER A 65 8.17 17.99 -2.23
C SER A 65 9.13 17.05 -1.48
N ASP A 66 9.41 17.34 -0.21
CA ASP A 66 10.27 16.54 0.66
C ASP A 66 9.51 15.45 1.44
N GLU A 67 8.20 15.27 1.19
CA GLU A 67 7.41 14.21 1.83
C GLU A 67 7.87 12.83 1.32
N ILE A 68 8.37 12.00 2.25
CA ILE A 68 8.96 10.70 1.93
C ILE A 68 8.22 9.59 2.66
N ILE A 69 7.83 8.56 1.89
CA ILE A 69 7.42 7.27 2.44
C ILE A 69 8.63 6.33 2.42
N ARG A 70 9.10 5.93 3.60
CA ARG A 70 10.25 5.02 3.68
C ARG A 70 9.76 3.58 3.53
N VAL A 71 10.40 2.84 2.63
CA VAL A 71 10.12 1.43 2.39
C VAL A 71 11.21 0.59 3.07
N ARG A 72 10.82 -0.28 3.99
CA ARG A 72 11.70 -1.24 4.66
C ARG A 72 11.32 -2.66 4.28
N VAL A 73 12.27 -3.37 3.69
CA VAL A 73 12.12 -4.77 3.28
C VAL A 73 12.83 -5.65 4.31
N LEU A 74 12.06 -6.35 5.13
CA LEU A 74 12.53 -7.36 6.06
C LEU A 74 12.21 -8.76 5.52
N PRO A 75 12.84 -9.84 6.01
CA PRO A 75 12.61 -11.20 5.51
C PRO A 75 11.12 -11.58 5.42
N THR A 76 10.34 -11.27 6.46
CA THR A 76 8.91 -11.65 6.55
C THR A 76 7.96 -10.47 6.37
N TRP A 77 8.46 -9.23 6.36
CA TRP A 77 7.61 -8.03 6.42
C TRP A 77 8.08 -6.97 5.44
N LEU A 78 7.11 -6.30 4.82
CA LEU A 78 7.27 -5.03 4.15
C LEU A 78 6.66 -3.96 5.06
N ARG A 79 7.43 -2.92 5.35
CA ARG A 79 7.01 -1.79 6.17
C ARG A 79 7.04 -0.51 5.33
N LEU A 80 5.94 0.22 5.32
CA LEU A 80 5.81 1.54 4.71
C LEU A 80 5.63 2.55 5.84
N ASP A 81 6.61 3.44 6.01
CA ASP A 81 6.58 4.51 7.01
C ASP A 81 6.23 5.83 6.34
N ALA A 82 5.00 6.28 6.54
CA ALA A 82 4.55 7.62 6.15
C ALA A 82 4.57 8.57 7.36
N ARG A 83 4.29 9.85 7.12
CA ARG A 83 4.39 10.89 8.16
C ARG A 83 3.57 10.63 9.41
N PHE A 84 2.31 10.21 9.25
CA PHE A 84 1.39 10.07 10.40
C PHE A 84 1.15 8.61 10.81
N GLY A 85 1.84 7.65 10.18
CA GLY A 85 1.71 6.25 10.56
C GLY A 85 2.41 5.28 9.60
N SER A 86 2.31 3.99 9.92
CA SER A 86 2.99 2.93 9.18
C SER A 86 2.04 1.82 8.79
N VAL A 87 2.22 1.28 7.59
CA VAL A 87 1.53 0.07 7.12
C VAL A 87 2.52 -1.08 7.07
N TYR A 88 2.11 -2.22 7.64
CA TYR A 88 2.87 -3.46 7.59
C TYR A 88 2.14 -4.47 6.72
N ARG A 89 2.87 -5.10 5.81
CA ARG A 89 2.39 -6.22 5.01
C ARG A 89 3.31 -7.41 5.21
N ARG A 90 2.72 -8.56 5.47
CA ARG A 90 3.46 -9.83 5.51
C ARG A 90 3.90 -10.24 4.10
N ARG A 91 5.14 -10.69 3.95
CA ARG A 91 5.71 -11.21 2.71
C ARG A 91 5.67 -12.73 2.75
N GLY A 92 5.32 -13.34 1.62
CA GLY A 92 5.28 -14.80 1.46
C GLY A 92 4.20 -15.52 2.29
N HIS A 93 4.14 -16.84 2.15
CA HIS A 93 3.15 -17.70 2.80
C HIS A 93 3.45 -17.91 4.29
N PRO A 94 2.44 -18.14 5.15
CA PRO A 94 2.65 -18.53 6.54
C PRO A 94 3.42 -19.84 6.57
N ALA A 95 4.62 -19.80 7.16
CA ALA A 95 5.49 -20.99 7.24
C ALA A 95 4.91 -22.05 8.19
N LEU A 96 4.10 -21.64 9.17
CA LEU A 96 3.49 -22.51 10.16
C LEU A 96 2.07 -22.01 10.46
N VAL A 97 1.10 -22.92 10.39
CA VAL A 97 -0.30 -22.69 10.79
C VAL A 97 -0.55 -23.60 11.99
N LEU A 98 -0.85 -23.02 13.16
CA LEU A 98 -1.41 -23.78 14.27
C LEU A 98 -2.90 -23.98 13.96
N ARG A 99 -3.35 -25.24 13.98
CA ARG A 99 -4.76 -25.61 13.86
C ARG A 99 -5.27 -26.07 15.20
#